data_AF-A0A8K0TC05-F1
#
_entry.id   AF-A0A8K0TC05-F1
#
_cell.length_a   1.000
_cell.length_b   1.000
_cell.length_c   1.000
_cell.angle_alpha   90.00
_cell.angle_beta   90.00
_cell.angle_gamma   90.00
#
_symmetry.space_group_name_H-M   'P 1'
#
loop_
_entity.id
_entity.type
_entity.pdbx_description
1 polymer ?
#
loop_
_entity_poly.entity_id
_entity_poly.type
_entity_poly.pdbx_seq_one_letter_code
_entity_poly.pdbx_strand_id
1 'polypeptide(L)'
;MRFLTVITAILVAMYAEAVAAQCRGNPSQMWHCFRSDNSNSGYTRSCCSGGGFMENGYCCTNNWRGFQSCCHAHSGYWAANG
;
A
#
# COMPACT_ATOMS: atom_id res chain seq x y z
N MET A 1 32.01 5.16 17.07
CA MET A 1 31.49 4.91 15.70
C MET A 1 29.96 4.95 15.73
N ARG A 2 29.36 6.13 15.98
CA ARG A 2 27.91 6.32 16.21
C ARG A 2 27.22 7.22 15.17
N PHE A 3 27.93 7.59 14.10
CA PHE A 3 27.44 8.56 13.10
C PHE A 3 26.90 7.92 11.81
N LEU A 4 27.30 6.68 11.47
CA LEU A 4 26.86 6.03 10.22
C LEU A 4 25.40 5.53 10.26
N THR A 5 24.86 5.20 11.43
CA THR A 5 23.50 4.63 11.56
C THR A 5 22.38 5.65 11.41
N VAL A 6 22.68 6.95 11.60
CA VAL A 6 21.67 8.02 11.52
C VAL A 6 21.38 8.38 10.06
N ILE A 7 22.39 8.32 9.19
CA ILE A 7 22.27 8.72 7.78
C ILE A 7 21.36 7.75 7.01
N THR A 8 21.45 6.45 7.29
CA THR A 8 20.57 5.44 6.67
C THR A 8 19.12 5.60 7.10
N ALA A 9 18.84 5.92 8.36
CA ALA A 9 17.48 6.15 8.83
C ALA A 9 16.81 7.38 8.19
N ILE A 10 17.59 8.42 7.89
CA ILE A 10 17.10 9.64 7.24
C ILE A 10 16.77 9.38 5.76
N LEU A 11 17.66 8.72 5.03
CA LEU A 11 17.39 8.27 3.65
C LEU A 11 16.19 7.32 3.59
N VAL A 12 15.99 6.55 4.66
CA VAL A 12 14.84 5.65 4.81
C VAL A 12 13.52 6.37 4.97
N ALA A 13 13.49 7.33 5.88
CA ALA A 13 12.32 8.19 6.03
C ALA A 13 12.04 9.00 4.76
N MET A 14 13.08 9.54 4.11
CA MET A 14 12.93 10.34 2.88
C MET A 14 12.35 9.52 1.71
N TYR A 15 12.76 8.27 1.52
CA TYR A 15 12.16 7.43 0.47
C TYR A 15 10.72 7.06 0.81
N ALA A 16 10.40 6.84 2.09
CA ALA A 16 9.06 6.44 2.49
C ALA A 16 8.08 7.60 2.27
N GLU A 17 8.49 8.82 2.62
CA GLU A 17 7.72 10.05 2.39
C GLU A 17 7.58 10.38 0.90
N ALA A 18 8.62 10.14 0.08
CA ALA A 18 8.54 10.37 -1.36
C ALA A 18 7.60 9.39 -2.06
N VAL A 19 7.63 8.10 -1.67
CA VAL A 19 6.71 7.08 -2.18
C VAL A 19 5.30 7.40 -1.71
N ALA A 20 5.11 7.73 -0.43
CA ALA A 20 3.85 8.22 0.13
C ALA A 20 3.27 9.42 -0.64
N ALA A 21 4.09 10.44 -0.92
CA ALA A 21 3.66 11.62 -1.66
C ALA A 21 3.27 11.31 -3.11
N GLN A 22 4.02 10.43 -3.79
CA GLN A 22 3.69 9.98 -5.14
C GLN A 22 2.38 9.18 -5.16
N CYS A 23 2.12 8.40 -4.12
CA CYS A 23 0.87 7.67 -3.95
C CYS A 23 -0.32 8.61 -3.71
N ARG A 24 -0.19 9.56 -2.77
CA ARG A 24 -1.23 10.57 -2.50
C ARG A 24 -1.52 11.45 -3.72
N GLY A 25 -0.53 11.69 -4.58
CA GLY A 25 -0.69 12.41 -5.84
C GLY A 25 -1.22 11.56 -6.99
N ASN A 26 -1.33 10.24 -6.83
CA ASN A 26 -1.71 9.32 -7.89
C ASN A 26 -2.76 8.32 -7.37
N PRO A 27 -4.02 8.77 -7.19
CA PRO A 27 -5.09 7.93 -6.65
C PRO A 27 -5.27 6.66 -7.48
N SER A 28 -5.03 6.71 -8.80
CA SER A 28 -5.06 5.52 -9.68
C SER A 28 -4.09 4.39 -9.29
N GLN A 29 -3.13 4.64 -8.41
CA GLN A 29 -2.21 3.63 -7.86
C GLN A 29 -2.55 3.24 -6.42
N MET A 30 -3.54 3.87 -5.79
CA MET A 30 -4.02 3.57 -4.45
C MET A 30 -5.14 2.54 -4.52
N TRP A 31 -4.90 1.39 -3.88
CA TRP A 31 -5.79 0.25 -3.91
C TRP A 31 -6.20 -0.17 -2.51
N HIS A 32 -7.40 -0.69 -2.42
CA HIS A 32 -8.01 -1.06 -1.16
C HIS A 32 -8.81 -2.35 -1.33
N CYS A 33 -8.64 -3.32 -0.43
CA CYS A 33 -9.50 -4.51 -0.40
C CYS A 33 -10.74 -4.17 0.43
N PHE A 34 -11.87 -3.97 -0.21
CA PHE A 34 -13.16 -3.82 0.45
C PHE A 34 -13.89 -5.15 0.51
N ARG A 35 -14.74 -5.28 1.53
CA ARG A 35 -15.69 -6.38 1.69
C ARG A 35 -17.05 -6.00 1.07
N SER A 36 -17.95 -6.97 0.83
CA SER A 36 -19.35 -6.80 0.35
C SER A 36 -20.16 -5.68 0.99
N ASP A 37 -19.87 -5.35 2.24
CA ASP A 37 -20.48 -4.26 3.01
C ASP A 37 -19.71 -2.93 2.89
N ASN A 38 -18.78 -2.81 1.95
CA ASN A 38 -17.90 -1.67 1.73
C ASN A 38 -16.99 -1.33 2.92
N SER A 39 -16.82 -2.26 3.86
CA SER A 39 -15.92 -2.10 4.99
C SER A 39 -14.47 -2.37 4.59
N ASN A 40 -13.56 -1.58 5.17
CA ASN A 40 -12.13 -1.78 5.05
C ASN A 40 -11.76 -3.10 5.71
N SER A 41 -11.20 -4.02 4.93
CA SER A 41 -11.11 -5.42 5.31
C SER A 41 -9.92 -5.81 6.19
N GLY A 42 -8.97 -4.90 6.41
CA GLY A 42 -7.67 -5.28 7.00
C GLY A 42 -6.80 -6.16 6.08
N TYR A 43 -7.37 -6.81 5.06
CA TYR A 43 -6.63 -7.57 4.04
C TYR A 43 -5.89 -6.66 3.06
N THR A 44 -6.23 -5.37 2.99
CA THR A 44 -5.44 -4.38 2.24
C THR A 44 -3.97 -4.46 2.63
N ARG A 45 -3.65 -4.60 3.94
CA ARG A 45 -2.28 -4.76 4.41
C ARG A 45 -1.64 -6.06 3.93
N SER A 46 -2.33 -7.18 4.09
CA SER A 46 -1.82 -8.50 3.70
C SER A 46 -1.57 -8.60 2.20
N CYS A 47 -2.46 -8.02 1.39
CA CYS A 47 -2.36 -7.99 -0.06
C CYS A 47 -1.37 -6.95 -0.58
N CYS A 48 -0.87 -6.05 0.28
CA CYS A 48 0.12 -5.03 -0.09
C CYS A 48 1.58 -5.51 -0.03
N SER A 49 1.83 -6.81 -0.16
CA SER A 49 3.15 -7.39 0.14
C SER A 49 4.12 -7.47 -1.07
N GLY A 50 3.71 -7.00 -2.25
CA GLY A 50 4.43 -7.20 -3.52
C GLY A 50 5.14 -5.97 -4.10
N GLY A 51 5.75 -5.12 -3.27
CA GLY A 51 6.35 -3.85 -3.70
C GLY A 51 5.38 -2.67 -3.70
N GLY A 52 4.25 -2.81 -2.99
CA GLY A 52 3.36 -1.71 -2.68
C GLY A 52 3.73 -1.04 -1.35
N PHE A 53 3.40 0.24 -1.22
CA PHE A 53 3.56 1.01 0.00
C PHE A 53 2.20 1.23 0.66
N MET A 54 2.08 0.98 1.96
CA MET A 54 0.84 1.27 2.67
C MET A 54 0.80 2.71 3.15
N GLU A 55 -0.25 3.42 2.76
CA GLU A 55 -0.50 4.80 3.15
C GLU A 55 -1.95 4.97 3.60
N ASN A 56 -2.16 5.46 4.83
CA ASN A 56 -3.49 5.71 5.40
C ASN A 56 -4.52 4.56 5.21
N GLY A 57 -4.06 3.31 5.24
CA GLY A 57 -4.90 2.12 5.04
C GLY A 57 -5.12 1.70 3.58
N TYR A 58 -4.54 2.42 2.61
CA TYR A 58 -4.50 2.05 1.19
C TYR A 58 -3.17 1.40 0.85
N CYS A 59 -3.20 0.44 -0.07
CA CYS A 59 -2.02 -0.10 -0.71
C CYS A 59 -1.72 0.65 -1.99
N CYS A 60 -0.66 1.43 -1.98
CA CYS A 60 -0.15 2.05 -3.18
C CYS A 60 0.73 1.08 -3.95
N THR A 61 0.28 0.62 -5.11
CA THR A 61 1.02 -0.35 -5.92
C THR A 61 0.78 -0.12 -7.41
N ASN A 62 1.86 -0.26 -8.19
CA ASN A 62 1.76 -0.33 -9.65
C ASN A 62 1.29 -1.70 -10.14
N ASN A 63 1.39 -2.73 -9.29
CA ASN A 63 0.93 -4.08 -9.58
C ASN A 63 -0.50 -4.30 -9.07
N TRP A 64 -1.45 -3.52 -9.57
CA TRP A 64 -2.85 -3.59 -9.16
C TRP A 64 -3.49 -4.95 -9.44
N ARG A 65 -3.05 -5.64 -10.50
CA ARG A 65 -3.55 -6.98 -10.85
C ARG A 65 -3.19 -8.01 -9.77
N GLY A 66 -1.98 -7.96 -9.25
CA GLY A 66 -1.56 -8.80 -8.13
C GLY A 66 -2.36 -8.50 -6.86
N PHE A 67 -2.57 -7.22 -6.57
CA PHE A 67 -3.39 -6.79 -5.43
C PHE A 67 -4.86 -7.25 -5.58
N GLN A 68 -5.46 -7.06 -6.75
CA GLN A 68 -6.80 -7.53 -7.07
C GLN A 68 -6.90 -9.04 -6.91
N SER A 69 -5.97 -9.80 -7.48
CA SER A 69 -5.97 -11.25 -7.35
C SER A 69 -5.91 -11.69 -5.88
N CYS A 70 -5.14 -10.98 -5.04
CA CYS A 70 -5.11 -11.25 -3.61
C CYS A 70 -6.45 -10.92 -2.93
N CYS A 71 -7.05 -9.76 -3.19
CA CYS A 71 -8.36 -9.43 -2.61
C CYS A 71 -9.41 -10.47 -3.04
N HIS A 72 -9.44 -10.87 -4.32
CA HIS A 72 -10.39 -11.85 -4.85
C HIS A 72 -10.16 -13.27 -4.31
N ALA A 73 -8.94 -13.59 -3.87
CA ALA A 73 -8.67 -14.85 -3.17
C ALA A 73 -9.40 -14.92 -1.82
N HIS A 74 -9.79 -13.77 -1.26
CA HIS A 74 -10.67 -13.69 -0.09
C HIS A 74 -12.13 -13.61 -0.56
N SER A 75 -12.94 -14.62 -0.20
CA SER A 75 -14.35 -14.67 -0.59
C SER A 75 -15.13 -13.47 -0.05
N GLY A 76 -15.83 -12.75 -0.95
CA GLY A 76 -16.62 -11.57 -0.60
C GLY A 76 -15.81 -10.26 -0.54
N TYR A 77 -14.59 -10.25 -1.08
CA TYR A 77 -13.75 -9.07 -1.15
C TYR A 77 -13.42 -8.70 -2.59
N TRP A 78 -13.20 -7.41 -2.82
CA TRP A 78 -12.71 -6.89 -4.10
C TRP A 78 -11.70 -5.78 -3.87
N ALA A 79 -10.84 -5.60 -4.87
CA ALA A 79 -10.01 -4.42 -4.94
C ALA A 79 -10.83 -3.25 -5.51
N ALA A 80 -10.80 -2.12 -4.83
CA ALA A 80 -11.21 -0.84 -5.40
C ALA A 80 -10.08 0.16 -5.30
N ASN A 81 -10.17 1.19 -6.14
CA ASN A 81 -9.22 2.28 -6.24
C ASN A 81 -9.85 3.53 -5.61
N GLY A 82 -9.07 4.38 -4.94
CA GLY A 82 -9.58 5.53 -4.20
C GLY A 82 -8.53 6.57 -3.91
#